data_AF-A0AAD7L5C5-F1
#
_entry.id   AF-A0AAD7L5C5-F1
#
_cell.length_a   1.000
_cell.length_b   1.000
_cell.length_c   1.000
_cell.angle_alpha   90.00
_cell.angle_beta   90.00
_cell.angle_gamma   90.00
#
_symmetry.space_group_name_H-M   'P 1'
#
loop_
_entity.id
_entity.type
_entity.pdbx_description
1 polymer ?
#
loop_
_entity_poly.entity_id
_entity_poly.type
_entity_poly.pdbx_seq_one_letter_code
_entity_poly.pdbx_strand_id
1 'polypeptide(L)'
;MSLTGVKMTEDVWLTCITHALSTETEEIMGLLLGDIEHSKNGSVTALIWGASPQTRSDHRKDRVETNPEQLAAASTPAEISKFL
;
A
#
# COMPACT_ATOMS: atom_id res chain seq x y z
N MET A 1 5.06 9.76 -15.81
CA MET A 1 4.96 8.51 -16.58
C MET A 1 3.90 7.65 -15.92
N SER A 2 2.99 7.05 -16.69
CA SER A 2 1.96 6.15 -16.16
C SER A 2 2.53 4.74 -15.96
N LEU A 3 2.07 4.06 -14.91
CA LEU A 3 2.33 2.64 -14.74
C LEU A 3 1.66 1.84 -15.86
N THR A 4 2.35 0.84 -16.40
CA THR A 4 1.79 -0.11 -17.36
C THR A 4 1.18 -1.34 -16.68
N GLY A 5 1.53 -1.59 -15.42
CA GLY A 5 0.98 -2.71 -14.65
C GLY A 5 1.37 -2.67 -13.17
N VAL A 6 0.67 -3.48 -12.39
CA VAL A 6 0.93 -3.70 -10.96
C VAL A 6 0.97 -5.21 -10.74
N LYS A 7 1.99 -5.69 -10.03
CA LYS A 7 2.09 -7.06 -9.54
C LYS A 7 2.22 -7.00 -8.03
N MET A 8 1.53 -7.90 -7.33
CA MET A 8 1.63 -8.01 -5.88
C MET A 8 1.90 -9.46 -5.47
N THR A 9 2.56 -9.64 -4.34
CA THR A 9 2.73 -10.97 -3.74
C THR A 9 1.42 -11.49 -3.15
N GLU A 10 1.31 -12.81 -2.98
CA GLU A 10 0.13 -13.44 -2.40
C GLU A 10 -0.13 -12.98 -0.95
N ASP A 11 0.93 -12.76 -0.18
CA ASP A 11 0.84 -12.26 1.20
C ASP A 11 0.23 -10.85 1.26
N VAL A 12 0.59 -9.98 0.32
CA VAL A 12 0.01 -8.63 0.19
C VAL A 12 -1.48 -8.74 -0.15
N TRP A 13 -1.83 -9.59 -1.11
CA TRP A 13 -3.21 -9.83 -1.49
C TRP A 13 -4.07 -10.32 -0.31
N LEU A 14 -3.58 -11.31 0.43
CA LEU A 14 -4.28 -11.87 1.60
C LEU A 14 -4.43 -10.82 2.71
N THR A 15 -3.39 -10.02 2.95
CA THR A 15 -3.43 -8.93 3.93
C THR A 15 -4.48 -7.89 3.55
N CYS A 16 -4.54 -7.50 2.27
CA CYS A 16 -5.53 -6.55 1.76
C CYS A 16 -6.95 -7.07 1.90
N ILE A 17 -7.22 -8.33 1.54
CA ILE A 17 -8.56 -8.92 1.70
C ILE A 17 -8.95 -9.03 3.17
N THR A 18 -8.04 -9.51 4.03
CA THR A 18 -8.31 -9.64 5.46
C THR A 18 -8.63 -8.29 6.09
N HIS A 19 -7.89 -7.26 5.71
CA HIS A 19 -8.17 -5.89 6.14
C HIS A 19 -9.53 -5.43 5.59
N ALA A 20 -9.80 -5.59 4.30
CA ALA A 20 -11.06 -5.24 3.62
C ALA A 20 -12.30 -5.82 4.31
N LEU A 21 -12.19 -7.05 4.82
CA LEU A 21 -13.30 -7.76 5.46
C LEU A 21 -13.32 -7.65 6.99
N SER A 22 -12.41 -6.86 7.57
CA SER A 22 -12.33 -6.68 9.04
C SER A 22 -13.50 -5.88 9.61
N THR A 23 -14.15 -5.06 8.79
CA THR A 23 -15.29 -4.23 9.20
C THR A 23 -16.23 -3.99 8.02
N GLU A 24 -17.53 -4.02 8.30
CA GLU A 24 -18.58 -3.69 7.32
C GLU A 24 -19.14 -2.28 7.51
N THR A 25 -18.79 -1.61 8.62
CA THR A 25 -19.45 -0.38 9.07
C THR A 25 -18.72 0.89 8.68
N GLU A 26 -17.45 0.79 8.32
CA GLU A 26 -16.61 1.93 7.95
C GLU A 26 -15.64 1.60 6.84
N GLU A 27 -15.26 2.62 6.07
CA GLU A 27 -14.20 2.48 5.09
C GLU A 27 -12.87 2.33 5.81
N ILE A 28 -12.00 1.48 5.27
CA ILE A 28 -10.65 1.27 5.79
C ILE A 28 -9.62 1.83 4.83
N MET A 29 -8.39 1.98 5.31
CA MET A 29 -7.28 2.46 4.50
C MET A 29 -5.99 1.70 4.82
N GLY A 30 -5.04 1.78 3.90
CA GLY A 30 -3.75 1.14 4.02
C GLY A 30 -2.77 1.70 2.99
N LEU A 31 -1.49 1.54 3.28
CA LEU A 31 -0.40 1.88 2.37
C LEU A 31 0.20 0.60 1.81
N LEU A 32 0.58 0.65 0.54
CA LEU A 32 1.30 -0.44 -0.13
C LEU A 32 2.78 -0.09 -0.22
N LEU A 33 3.61 -1.08 0.07
CA LEU A 33 5.06 -0.98 0.00
C LEU A 33 5.54 -1.79 -1.20
N GLY A 34 6.34 -1.15 -2.03
CA GLY A 34 6.74 -1.72 -3.30
C GLY A 34 7.82 -0.92 -4.01
N ASP A 35 8.38 -1.54 -5.03
CA ASP A 35 9.37 -0.95 -5.93
C ASP A 35 8.80 -0.74 -7.32
N ILE A 36 9.47 0.10 -8.10
CA ILE A 36 9.12 0.36 -9.50
C ILE A 36 10.18 -0.28 -10.40
N GLU A 37 9.78 -1.27 -11.18
CA GLU A 37 10.64 -1.93 -12.16
C GLU A 37 10.44 -1.31 -13.54
N HIS A 38 11.55 -0.86 -14.13
CA HIS A 38 11.60 -0.36 -15.49
C HIS A 38 12.14 -1.44 -16.42
N SER A 39 11.28 -1.97 -17.29
CA SER A 39 11.73 -2.92 -18.31
C SER A 39 12.41 -2.19 -19.47
N LYS A 40 13.33 -2.90 -20.15
CA LYS A 40 13.99 -2.43 -21.38
C LYS A 40 13.00 -2.07 -22.49
N ASN A 41 11.79 -2.61 -22.44
CA ASN A 41 10.72 -2.35 -23.40
C ASN A 41 9.94 -1.05 -23.12
N GLY A 42 10.35 -0.26 -22.11
CA GLY A 42 9.67 0.96 -21.70
C GLY A 42 8.45 0.75 -20.81
N SER A 43 8.12 -0.50 -20.45
CA SER A 43 7.05 -0.80 -19.50
C SER A 43 7.50 -0.50 -18.06
N VAL A 44 6.63 0.17 -17.30
CA VAL A 44 6.85 0.53 -15.90
C VAL A 44 5.89 -0.28 -15.04
N THR A 45 6.41 -1.21 -14.25
CA THR A 45 5.59 -2.11 -13.41
C THR A 45 5.84 -1.82 -11.94
N ALA A 46 4.78 -1.65 -11.15
CA ALA A 46 4.90 -1.59 -9.71
C ALA A 46 4.91 -3.02 -9.13
N LEU A 47 5.94 -3.33 -8.33
CA LEU A 47 6.11 -4.58 -7.62
C LEU A 47 5.78 -4.35 -6.15
N ILE A 48 4.61 -4.80 -5.71
CA ILE A 48 4.15 -4.61 -4.34
C ILE A 48 4.51 -5.85 -3.52
N TRP A 49 5.32 -5.65 -2.50
CA TRP A 49 5.81 -6.72 -1.62
C TRP A 49 5.35 -6.57 -0.18
N GLY A 50 4.80 -5.41 0.20
CA GLY A 50 4.27 -5.17 1.55
C GLY A 50 2.95 -4.43 1.54
N ALA A 51 2.14 -4.65 2.57
CA ALA A 51 0.95 -3.90 2.87
C ALA A 51 0.98 -3.45 4.34
N SER A 52 0.59 -2.21 4.59
CA SER A 52 0.53 -1.61 5.91
C SER A 52 -0.89 -1.08 6.13
N PRO A 53 -1.77 -1.85 6.78
CA PRO A 53 -3.06 -1.37 7.24
C PRO A 53 -2.90 -0.09 8.05
N GLN A 54 -3.72 0.93 7.77
CA GLN A 54 -3.68 2.22 8.45
C GLN A 54 -5.03 2.47 9.11
N THR A 55 -5.00 2.92 10.36
CA THR A 55 -6.20 3.39 11.05
C THR A 55 -6.58 4.78 10.52
N ARG A 56 -7.86 5.01 10.24
CA ARG A 56 -8.32 6.33 9.80
C ARG A 56 -8.15 7.35 10.93
N SER A 57 -7.62 8.52 10.57
CA SER A 57 -7.58 9.67 11.48
C SER A 57 -8.85 10.52 11.42
N ASP A 58 -9.58 10.47 10.30
CA ASP A 58 -10.88 11.09 10.09
C ASP A 58 -11.86 10.03 9.54
N HIS A 59 -13.01 9.84 10.22
CA HIS A 59 -14.05 8.86 9.87
C HIS A 59 -15.21 9.48 9.07
N ARG A 60 -15.08 10.71 8.57
CA ARG A 60 -16.08 11.31 7.68
C ARG A 60 -16.18 10.50 6.38
N LYS A 61 -17.41 10.21 5.96
CA LYS A 61 -17.70 9.48 4.72
C LYS A 61 -16.97 10.11 3.53
N ASP A 62 -16.35 9.27 2.69
CA ASP A 62 -15.59 9.65 1.49
C ASP A 62 -14.28 10.43 1.73
N ARG A 63 -13.91 10.72 2.99
CA ARG A 63 -12.65 11.42 3.35
C ARG A 63 -11.57 10.45 3.82
N VAL A 64 -10.98 9.73 2.87
CA VAL A 64 -9.85 8.82 3.13
C VAL A 64 -8.54 9.54 2.82
N GLU A 65 -7.98 10.22 3.82
CA GLU A 65 -6.71 10.94 3.70
C GLU A 65 -5.62 10.31 4.55
N THR A 66 -4.41 10.22 4.00
CA THR A 66 -3.21 9.83 4.75
C THR A 66 -2.54 11.08 5.32
N ASN A 67 -2.35 11.13 6.64
CA ASN A 67 -1.64 12.25 7.24
C ASN A 67 -0.12 12.12 7.04
N PRO A 68 0.66 13.21 7.17
CA PRO A 68 2.11 13.18 6.98
C PRO A 68 2.84 12.25 7.96
N GLU A 69 2.29 12.06 9.16
CA GLU A 69 2.87 11.21 10.21
C GLU A 69 2.74 9.72 9.87
N GLN A 70 1.61 9.30 9.31
CA GLN A 70 1.34 7.94 8.82
C GLN A 70 2.24 7.61 7.63
N LEU A 71 2.46 8.58 6.74
CA LEU A 71 3.44 8.47 5.67
C LEU A 71 4.86 8.26 6.22
N ALA A 72 5.29 9.08 7.19
CA ALA A 72 6.61 8.94 7.81
C ALA A 72 6.76 7.60 8.54
N ALA A 73 5.73 7.17 9.27
CA ALA A 73 5.72 5.91 9.99
C ALA A 73 5.77 4.69 9.07
N ALA A 74 5.14 4.76 7.88
CA ALA A 74 5.19 3.70 6.87
C ALA A 74 6.52 3.67 6.10
N SER A 75 7.23 4.80 6.02
CA SER A 75 8.58 4.83 5.42
C SER A 75 9.60 4.05 6.24
N THR A 76 9.49 4.00 7.57
CA THR A 76 10.42 3.24 8.42
C THR A 76 10.45 1.73 8.10
N PRO A 77 9.32 0.99 8.11
CA PRO A 77 9.30 -0.42 7.71
C PRO A 77 9.63 -0.61 6.23
N ALA A 78 9.33 0.38 5.36
CA ALA A 78 9.71 0.32 3.96
C ALA A 78 11.23 0.29 3.76
N GLU A 79 11.95 1.15 4.49
CA GLU A 79 13.41 1.19 4.46
C GLU A 79 14.01 -0.09 5.07
N ILE A 80 13.49 -0.58 6.20
CA ILE A 80 14.00 -1.81 6.84
C ILE A 80 13.88 -3.03 5.92
N SER A 81 12.76 -3.17 5.22
CA SER A 81 12.56 -4.28 4.28
C SER A 81 13.49 -4.23 3.07
N LYS A 82 14.13 -3.08 2.79
CA LYS A 82 15.09 -2.91 1.70
C LYS A 82 16.49 -3.45 2.05
N PHE A 83 16.75 -3.69 3.33
CA PHE A 83 18.03 -4.20 3.87
C PHE A 83 18.02 -5.71 4.18
N LEU A 84 16.88 -6.38 3.98
CA LEU A 84 16.71 -7.83 4.10
C LEU A 84 16.55 -8.47 2.72
#